data_AF-A0A963MP62-F1
#
_entry.id   AF-A0A963MP62-F1
#
_cell.length_a   1.000
_cell.length_b   1.000
_cell.length_c   1.000
_cell.angle_alpha   90.00
_cell.angle_beta   90.00
_cell.angle_gamma   90.00
#
_symmetry.space_group_name_H-M   'P 1'
#
loop_
_entity.id
_entity.type
_entity.pdbx_description
1 polymer ?
#
loop_
_entity_poly.entity_id
_entity_poly.type
_entity_poly.pdbx_seq_one_letter_code
_entity_poly.pdbx_strand_id
1 'polypeptide(L)' 'MPTTLTLKNIPDEIYQRLKASAVTHRRSLNSEAIVCLETVLLPGRIDPSERLARARALRAA' A
#
# COMPACT_ATOMS: atom_id res chain seq x y z
N MET A 1 10.00 -11.98 12.79
CA MET A 1 11.32 -11.54 12.29
C MET A 1 11.09 -10.74 11.01
N PRO A 2 11.73 -9.58 10.83
CA PRO A 2 11.59 -8.82 9.58
C PRO A 2 12.26 -9.56 8.43
N THR A 3 11.51 -9.79 7.34
CA THR A 3 12.03 -10.43 6.13
C THR A 3 12.41 -9.35 5.13
N THR A 4 13.68 -9.29 4.74
CA THR A 4 14.15 -8.35 3.72
C THR A 4 13.94 -8.97 2.34
N LEU A 5 13.19 -8.29 1.47
CA LEU A 5 12.98 -8.67 0.09
C LEU A 5 13.71 -7.67 -0.82
N THR A 6 14.66 -8.16 -1.63
CA THR A 6 15.35 -7.34 -2.63
C THR A 6 14.75 -7.59 -4.00
N LEU A 7 14.07 -6.59 -4.55
CA LEU A 7 13.58 -6.61 -5.92
C LEU A 7 14.73 -6.21 -6.88
N LYS A 8 15.12 -7.10 -7.78
CA LYS A 8 16.12 -6.85 -8.83
C LYS A 8 15.44 -6.78 -10.19
N ASN A 9 15.98 -5.95 -11.08
CA ASN A 9 15.51 -5.82 -12.45
C ASN A 9 14.04 -5.35 -12.56
N ILE A 10 13.62 -4.42 -11.70
CA ILE A 10 12.29 -3.81 -11.78
C ILE A 10 12.20 -3.00 -13.07
N PRO A 11 11.18 -3.22 -13.93
CA PRO A 11 10.97 -2.37 -15.10
C PRO A 11 10.77 -0.90 -14.71
N ASP A 12 11.35 0.02 -15.48
CA ASP A 12 11.30 1.45 -15.16
C ASP A 12 9.87 1.98 -15.00
N GLU A 13 8.92 1.49 -15.82
CA GLU A 13 7.52 1.88 -15.71
C GLU A 13 6.93 1.54 -14.33
N ILE A 14 7.27 0.36 -13.80
CA ILE A 14 6.81 -0.09 -12.47
C ILE A 14 7.44 0.75 -11.38
N TYR A 15 8.74 1.04 -11.48
CA TYR A 15 9.43 1.92 -10.54
C TYR A 15 8.82 3.33 -10.53
N GLN A 16 8.53 3.91 -11.69
CA GLN A 16 7.93 5.24 -11.78
C GLN A 16 6.52 5.29 -11.20
N ARG A 17 5.69 4.28 -11.49
CA ARG A 17 4.35 4.18 -10.87
C ARG A 17 4.44 4.04 -9.36
N LEU A 18 5.35 3.20 -8.86
CA LEU A 18 5.56 3.01 -7.43
C LEU A 18 6.04 4.30 -6.75
N LYS A 19 6.96 5.03 -7.38
CA LYS A 19 7.44 6.32 -6.89
C LYS A 19 6.34 7.38 -6.88
N ALA A 20 5.53 7.48 -7.92
CA ALA A 20 4.39 8.39 -7.99
C ALA A 20 3.34 8.10 -6.91
N SER A 21 3.05 6.82 -6.68
CA SER A 21 2.15 6.38 -5.60
C SER A 21 2.71 6.72 -4.23
N ALA A 22 4.01 6.47 -4.00
CA ALA A 22 4.69 6.81 -2.75
C ALA A 22 4.64 8.31 -2.43
N VAL A 23 4.86 9.18 -3.44
CA VAL A 23 4.73 10.64 -3.29
C VAL A 23 3.29 11.04 -2.96
N THR A 24 2.31 10.47 -3.67
CA THR A 24 0.88 10.71 -3.44
C THR A 24 0.47 10.35 -2.01
N HIS A 25 0.93 9.20 -1.51
CA HIS A 25 0.64 8.74 -0.17
C HIS A 25 1.56 9.33 0.91
N ARG A 26 2.52 10.20 0.54
CA ARG A 26 3.56 10.77 1.42
C ARG A 26 4.31 9.70 2.22
N ARG A 27 4.61 8.57 1.58
CA ARG A 27 5.27 7.41 2.18
C ARG A 27 6.61 7.14 1.51
N SER A 28 7.46 6.40 2.23
CA SER A 28 8.70 5.89 1.63
C SER A 28 8.37 4.85 0.56
N LEU A 29 9.28 4.69 -0.40
CA LEU A 29 9.13 3.73 -1.50
C LEU A 29 9.05 2.27 -0.98
N ASN A 30 9.75 1.98 0.12
CA ASN A 30 9.67 0.69 0.80
C ASN A 30 8.29 0.45 1.41
N SER A 31 7.75 1.44 2.13
CA SER A 31 6.40 1.35 2.72
C SER A 31 5.33 1.21 1.65
N GLU A 32 5.47 1.91 0.52
CA GLU A 32 4.55 1.79 -0.61
C GLU A 32 4.62 0.41 -1.25
N ALA A 33 5.83 -0.15 -1.43
CA ALA A 33 6.02 -1.50 -1.94
C ALA A 33 5.35 -2.54 -1.02
N ILE A 34 5.52 -2.41 0.30
CA ILE A 34 4.87 -3.28 1.28
C ILE A 34 3.34 -3.19 1.15
N VAL A 35 2.78 -1.99 1.12
CA VAL A 35 1.32 -1.79 0.99
C VAL A 35 0.80 -2.38 -0.32
N CYS A 36 1.50 -2.17 -1.44
CA CYS A 36 1.12 -2.75 -2.72
C CYS A 36 1.12 -4.29 -2.66
N LEU A 37 2.17 -4.88 -2.07
CA LEU A 37 2.23 -6.32 -1.83
C LEU A 37 1.11 -6.81 -0.89
N GLU A 38 0.80 -6.08 0.18
CA GLU A 38 -0.30 -6.40 1.09
C GLU A 38 -1.65 -6.37 0.36
N THR A 39 -1.92 -5.36 -0.49
CA THR A 39 -3.19 -5.26 -1.23
C THR A 39 -3.41 -6.41 -2.22
N VAL A 40 -2.34 -6.95 -2.81
CA VAL A 40 -2.40 -8.02 -3.81
C VAL A 40 -2.35 -9.41 -3.17
N LEU A 41 -1.49 -9.61 -2.17
CA LEU A 41 -1.25 -10.89 -1.52
C LEU A 41 -2.17 -11.15 -0.32
N LEU A 42 -2.77 -10.11 0.25
CA LEU A 42 -3.77 -10.21 1.32
C LEU A 42 -5.08 -9.53 0.88
N PRO A 43 -5.85 -10.10 -0.08
CA PRO A 43 -7.10 -9.51 -0.57
C PRO A 43 -8.23 -9.40 0.49
N GLY A 44 -7.95 -9.56 1.78
CA GLY A 44 -8.98 -9.51 2.81
C GLY A 44 -8.43 -9.63 4.21
N ARG A 45 -7.89 -8.53 4.76
CA ARG A 45 -8.11 -8.13 6.16
C ARG A 45 -8.09 -6.60 6.26
N ILE A 46 -8.99 -5.93 5.54
CA ILE A 46 -9.47 -4.66 6.11
C ILE A 46 -10.14 -5.09 7.41
N ASP A 47 -9.59 -4.69 8.55
CA ASP A 47 -10.23 -4.95 9.82
C ASP A 47 -11.67 -4.44 9.70
N PRO A 48 -12.71 -5.26 9.95
CA PRO A 48 -14.10 -4.82 9.82
C PRO A 48 -14.35 -3.49 10.55
N SER A 49 -13.61 -3.23 11.63
CA SER A 49 -13.62 -1.96 12.36
C SER A 49 -13.09 -0.78 11.54
N GLU A 50 -12.02 -0.95 10.77
CA GLU A 50 -11.41 0.07 9.91
C GLU A 50 -12.31 0.37 8.70
N ARG A 51 -12.95 -0.67 8.15
CA ARG A 51 -13.98 -0.50 7.11
C ARG A 51 -15.20 0.26 7.64
N LEU A 52 -15.66 -0.07 8.84
CA LEU A 52 -16.76 0.63 9.53
C LEU A 52 -16.40 2.07 9.87
N ALA A 53 -15.18 2.34 10.33
CA ALA A 53 -14.70 3.68 10.63
C ALA A 53 -14.67 4.55 9.37
N ARG A 54 -14.15 4.02 8.27
CA ARG A 54 -14.14 4.71 6.97
C ARG A 54 -15.55 4.99 6.44
N ALA A 55 -16.47 4.02 6.58
CA ALA A 55 -17.87 4.20 6.21
C ALA A 55 -18.62 5.21 7.10
N ARG A 56 -18.30 5.27 8.40
CA ARG A 56 -18.86 6.25 9.33
C ARG A 56 -18.34 7.67 9.03
N ALA A 57 -17.04 7.81 8.76
CA ALA A 57 -16.45 9.09 8.37
C ALA A 57 -17.08 9.65 7.09
N LEU A 58 -17.36 8.79 6.10
CA LEU A 58 -18.07 9.16 4.86
C LEU A 58 -19.54 9.53 5.06
N ARG A 59 -20.21 9.06 6.13
CA ARG A 59 -21.61 9.40 6.44
C ARG A 59 -21.75 10.64 7.34
N ALA A 60 -20.67 11.03 8.00
CA ALA A 60 -20.63 12.21 8.88
C ALA A 60 -20.14 13.47 8.17
N ALA A 61 -19.75 13.35 6.90
CA ALA A 61 -19.54 14.46 5.96
C ALA A 61 -20.81 14.72 5.17
#